data_AF-A0AA43P736-F1
#
_entry.id   AF-A0AA43P736-F1
#
_cell.length_a   1.000
_cell.length_b   1.000
_cell.length_c   1.000
_cell.angle_alpha   90.00
_cell.angle_beta   90.00
_cell.angle_gamma   90.00
#
_symmetry.space_group_name_H-M   'P 1'
#
loop_
_entity.id
_entity.type
_entity.pdbx_description
1 polymer ?
#
loop_
_entity_poly.entity_id
_entity_poly.type
_entity_poly.pdbx_seq_one_letter_code
_entity_poly.pdbx_strand_id
1 'polypeptide(L)'
;MGRVVSYNDEASRCTFCGKTENQVRKLVTGSGAAICDECIELCVDIISEERVKDARLNTLQLPKPAQISAYLDNYVVGQESAKRTLSVAVYNHYKRVNMEMRESTESSDRATRENDDPLAGVQVAKSNILLLGPTGVGKTYLAQTLAKVMNVPFVIADATTLTEAGYVGDDVETVLQRLIQAADGDVARAQQGIIYIDEIDKIARKSGENTSITRDVSGEGVQQALLKILEGTVASVPVEGSRKHREMGTVQIDTRDILFICGGAFVGLADIVAQRLGARESGFGAAWHEREVPKRELLAQASADDLADFGLLPEFIGRLPVVSVLEELTENDLARILVEPENALVKQYQKLFAIDGVTLTFTEDAVRQIAATSIRRGTGARGLRSIIEKTLEDTMFQLPSMTGVSEVVVDEASVNGSGTPKLLKVSTEEIPRRRTA
;
A
#
# COMPACT_ATOMS: atom_id res chain seq x y z
N MET A 1 41.16 -46.86 -49.37
CA MET A 1 40.09 -46.05 -48.76
C MET A 1 40.71 -45.13 -47.72
N GLY A 2 41.15 -43.94 -48.13
CA GLY A 2 41.64 -42.90 -47.22
C GLY A 2 40.52 -41.87 -47.06
N ARG A 3 39.85 -41.89 -45.92
CA ARG A 3 38.77 -40.96 -45.56
C ARG A 3 39.45 -39.63 -45.22
N VAL A 4 39.21 -38.59 -46.03
CA VAL A 4 39.65 -37.23 -45.71
C VAL A 4 38.81 -36.76 -44.53
N VAL A 5 39.44 -36.66 -43.35
CA VAL A 5 38.84 -36.07 -42.16
C VAL A 5 39.05 -34.56 -42.28
N SER A 6 37.96 -33.83 -42.53
CA SER A 6 37.93 -32.38 -42.45
C SER A 6 38.03 -31.98 -40.98
N TYR A 7 39.20 -31.51 -40.55
CA TYR A 7 39.35 -30.76 -39.31
C TYR A 7 38.78 -29.35 -39.53
N ASN A 8 37.57 -29.10 -39.04
CA ASN A 8 37.16 -27.74 -38.73
C ASN A 8 36.49 -27.77 -37.36
N ASP A 9 37.22 -27.28 -36.36
CA ASP A 9 36.79 -27.09 -34.98
C ASP A 9 35.40 -26.45 -34.93
N GLU A 10 34.53 -27.02 -34.10
CA GLU A 10 33.22 -26.50 -33.75
C GLU A 10 33.37 -25.17 -33.00
N ALA A 11 33.58 -24.08 -33.74
CA ALA A 11 33.54 -22.75 -33.16
C ALA A 11 32.16 -22.54 -32.51
N SER A 12 32.15 -22.26 -31.20
CA SER A 12 30.94 -21.95 -30.44
C SER A 12 30.18 -20.82 -31.14
N ARG A 13 28.88 -21.03 -31.36
CA ARG A 13 27.99 -20.11 -32.07
C ARG A 13 26.84 -19.69 -31.18
N CYS A 14 26.41 -18.44 -31.33
CA CYS A 14 25.17 -17.97 -30.74
C CYS A 14 23.98 -18.77 -31.30
N THR A 15 23.18 -19.37 -30.43
CA THR A 15 21.97 -20.14 -30.77
C THR A 15 20.86 -19.25 -31.35
N PHE A 16 20.93 -17.93 -31.12
CA PHE A 16 19.92 -16.97 -31.57
C PHE A 16 20.24 -16.38 -32.95
N CYS A 17 21.45 -15.87 -33.17
CA CYS A 17 21.84 -15.22 -34.43
C CYS A 17 22.82 -16.02 -35.31
N GLY A 18 23.35 -17.15 -34.83
CA GLY A 18 24.27 -18.02 -35.58
C GLY A 18 25.71 -17.51 -35.75
N LYS A 19 26.03 -16.31 -35.25
CA LYS A 19 27.38 -15.74 -35.25
C LYS A 19 28.33 -16.58 -34.41
N THR A 20 29.57 -16.75 -34.89
CA THR A 20 30.64 -17.43 -34.14
C THR A 20 31.20 -16.54 -33.04
N GLU A 21 31.88 -17.13 -32.06
CA GLU A 21 32.59 -16.41 -30.98
C GLU A 21 33.51 -15.30 -31.50
N ASN A 22 34.16 -15.48 -32.65
CA ASN A 22 35.05 -14.48 -33.26
C ASN A 22 34.31 -13.29 -33.91
N GLN A 23 33.00 -13.38 -34.12
CA GLN A 23 32.19 -12.35 -34.77
C GLN A 23 31.47 -11.45 -33.77
N VAL A 24 31.56 -11.74 -32.47
CA VAL A 24 30.85 -11.04 -31.40
C VAL A 24 31.84 -10.67 -30.29
N ARG A 25 31.56 -9.63 -29.52
CA ARG A 25 32.49 -9.21 -28.46
C ARG A 25 32.48 -10.19 -27.31
N LYS A 26 31.33 -10.82 -27.03
CA LYS A 26 31.19 -11.78 -25.94
C LYS A 26 30.13 -12.82 -26.25
N LEU A 27 30.48 -14.09 -26.05
CA LEU A 27 29.55 -15.20 -26.13
C LEU A 27 29.37 -15.82 -24.74
N VAL A 28 28.14 -15.88 -24.26
CA VAL A 28 27.78 -16.49 -22.97
C VAL A 28 27.26 -17.90 -23.24
N THR A 29 27.95 -18.91 -22.74
CA THR A 29 27.62 -20.32 -22.94
C THR A 29 27.02 -20.93 -21.67
N GLY A 30 25.86 -21.58 -21.77
CA GLY A 30 25.23 -22.39 -20.73
C GLY A 30 25.13 -23.87 -21.13
N SER A 31 24.51 -24.70 -20.30
CA SER A 31 24.27 -26.12 -20.57
C SER A 31 23.24 -26.29 -21.70
N GLY A 32 23.71 -26.23 -22.96
CA GLY A 32 22.91 -26.51 -24.17
C GLY A 32 22.50 -25.28 -24.99
N ALA A 33 22.91 -24.06 -24.62
CA ALA A 33 22.63 -22.85 -25.38
C ALA A 33 23.77 -21.83 -25.23
N ALA A 34 23.97 -21.01 -26.26
CA ALA A 34 24.90 -19.89 -26.22
C ALA A 34 24.24 -18.63 -26.76
N ILE A 35 24.44 -17.49 -26.11
CA ILE A 35 23.87 -16.19 -26.52
C ILE A 35 24.99 -15.14 -26.58
N CYS A 36 25.03 -14.35 -27.66
CA CYS A 36 26.00 -13.27 -27.80
C CYS A 36 25.50 -11.96 -27.19
N ASP A 37 26.42 -11.04 -26.90
CA ASP A 37 26.14 -9.71 -26.39
C ASP A 37 25.13 -8.93 -27.23
N GLU A 38 25.26 -8.95 -28.56
CA GLU A 38 24.29 -8.27 -29.45
C GLU A 38 22.86 -8.84 -29.34
N CYS A 39 22.70 -10.16 -29.15
CA CYS A 39 21.38 -10.76 -28.95
C CYS A 39 20.83 -10.44 -27.58
N ILE A 40 21.68 -10.30 -26.56
CA ILE A 40 21.26 -9.83 -25.24
C ILE A 40 20.76 -8.39 -25.35
N GLU A 41 21.51 -7.50 -26.01
CA GLU A 41 21.09 -6.10 -26.24
C GLU A 41 19.76 -6.05 -26.99
N LEU A 42 19.62 -6.79 -28.09
CA LEU A 42 18.36 -6.83 -28.84
C LEU A 42 17.19 -7.38 -28.00
N CYS A 43 17.40 -8.42 -27.20
CA CYS A 43 16.37 -8.94 -26.31
C CYS A 43 15.98 -7.93 -25.23
N VAL A 44 16.96 -7.20 -24.67
CA VAL A 44 16.72 -6.11 -23.71
C VAL A 44 15.92 -5.00 -24.38
N ASP A 45 16.28 -4.61 -25.60
CA ASP A 45 15.58 -3.60 -26.37
C ASP A 45 14.12 -4.00 -26.66
N ILE A 46 13.89 -5.23 -27.14
CA ILE A 46 12.54 -5.75 -27.41
C ILE A 46 11.69 -5.79 -26.12
N ILE A 47 12.24 -6.30 -25.02
CA ILE A 47 11.56 -6.32 -23.72
C ILE A 47 11.28 -4.89 -23.22
N SER A 48 12.21 -3.97 -23.45
CA SER A 48 12.04 -2.56 -23.08
C SER A 48 10.94 -1.90 -23.91
N GLU A 49 10.85 -2.18 -25.20
CA GLU A 49 9.79 -1.69 -26.09
C GLU A 49 8.41 -2.23 -25.69
N GLU A 50 8.31 -3.51 -25.32
CA GLU A 50 7.08 -4.10 -24.79
C GLU A 50 6.66 -3.44 -23.47
N ARG A 51 7.61 -3.23 -22.54
CA ARG A 51 7.35 -2.48 -21.29
C ARG A 51 6.89 -1.05 -21.55
N VAL A 52 7.49 -0.36 -22.53
CA VAL A 52 7.08 0.99 -22.93
C VAL A 52 5.69 0.98 -23.59
N LYS A 53 5.34 -0.06 -24.35
CA LYS A 53 3.98 -0.25 -24.90
C LYS A 53 2.95 -0.51 -23.80
N ASP A 54 3.24 -1.38 -22.83
CA ASP A 54 2.36 -1.64 -21.68
C ASP A 54 2.22 -0.42 -20.78
N ALA A 55 3.30 0.33 -20.56
CA ALA A 55 3.27 1.61 -19.86
C ALA A 55 2.40 2.64 -20.62
N ARG A 56 2.54 2.75 -21.95
CA ARG A 56 1.71 3.62 -22.80
C ARG A 56 0.24 3.19 -22.81
N LEU A 57 -0.06 1.88 -22.81
CA LEU A 57 -1.43 1.35 -22.75
C LEU A 57 -2.08 1.60 -21.38
N ASN A 58 -1.34 1.43 -20.28
CA ASN A 58 -1.81 1.81 -18.93
C ASN A 58 -1.96 3.33 -18.77
N THR A 59 -1.14 4.13 -19.45
CA THR A 59 -1.28 5.60 -19.53
C THR A 59 -2.58 6.02 -20.24
N LEU A 60 -3.14 5.15 -21.11
CA LEU A 60 -4.31 5.46 -21.92
C LEU A 60 -5.67 5.20 -21.23
N GLN A 61 -5.74 4.43 -20.14
CA GLN A 61 -7.00 4.13 -19.47
C GLN A 61 -6.91 4.29 -17.95
N LEU A 62 -6.87 5.54 -17.51
CA LEU A 62 -7.05 5.88 -16.10
C LEU A 62 -8.46 5.46 -15.63
N PRO A 63 -8.62 4.59 -14.61
CA PRO A 63 -9.93 4.20 -14.11
C PRO A 63 -10.67 5.41 -13.54
N LYS A 64 -11.96 5.54 -13.84
CA LYS A 64 -12.79 6.63 -13.30
C LYS A 64 -12.91 6.51 -11.77
N PRO A 65 -13.15 7.61 -11.03
CA PRO A 65 -13.28 7.56 -9.57
C PRO A 65 -14.32 6.53 -9.08
N ALA A 66 -15.44 6.38 -9.80
CA ALA A 66 -16.45 5.37 -9.46
C ALA A 66 -15.93 3.92 -9.60
N GLN A 67 -15.07 3.65 -10.58
CA GLN A 67 -14.44 2.35 -10.78
C GLN A 67 -13.39 2.06 -9.71
N ILE A 68 -12.60 3.09 -9.35
CA ILE A 68 -11.63 2.99 -8.24
C ILE A 68 -12.37 2.67 -6.95
N SER A 69 -13.43 3.41 -6.62
CA SER A 69 -14.24 3.18 -5.42
C SER A 69 -14.84 1.78 -5.41
N ALA A 70 -15.43 1.33 -6.52
CA ALA A 70 -16.01 -0.01 -6.63
C ALA A 70 -14.97 -1.13 -6.44
N TYR A 71 -13.73 -0.92 -6.90
CA TYR A 71 -12.66 -1.85 -6.61
C TYR A 71 -12.30 -1.85 -5.13
N LEU A 72 -12.19 -0.67 -4.49
CA LEU A 72 -11.91 -0.57 -3.07
C LEU A 72 -12.99 -1.27 -2.23
N ASP A 73 -14.25 -1.26 -2.65
CA ASP A 73 -15.37 -1.93 -1.97
C ASP A 73 -15.16 -3.45 -1.84
N ASN A 74 -14.45 -4.08 -2.78
CA ASN A 74 -14.17 -5.52 -2.74
C ASN A 74 -13.16 -5.91 -1.64
N TYR A 75 -12.41 -4.93 -1.13
CA TYR A 75 -11.33 -5.16 -0.17
C TYR A 75 -11.56 -4.45 1.16
N VAL A 76 -12.18 -3.26 1.15
CA VAL A 76 -12.35 -2.38 2.31
C VAL A 76 -13.82 -2.20 2.62
N VAL A 77 -14.22 -2.72 3.78
CA VAL A 77 -15.59 -2.61 4.28
C VAL A 77 -15.80 -1.23 4.91
N GLY A 78 -16.93 -0.60 4.57
CA GLY A 78 -17.30 0.73 5.08
C GLY A 78 -16.39 1.82 4.51
N GLN A 79 -16.18 2.90 5.26
CA GLN A 79 -15.29 4.01 4.88
C GLN A 79 -15.70 4.71 3.56
N GLU A 80 -17.00 4.80 3.29
CA GLU A 80 -17.55 5.29 2.00
C GLU A 80 -17.05 6.70 1.64
N SER A 81 -17.07 7.61 2.62
CA SER A 81 -16.59 8.99 2.42
C SER A 81 -15.11 9.00 2.04
N ALA A 82 -14.28 8.23 2.74
CA ALA A 82 -12.85 8.16 2.48
C ALA A 82 -12.54 7.53 1.12
N LYS A 83 -13.21 6.43 0.75
CA LYS A 83 -13.07 5.78 -0.56
C LYS A 83 -13.39 6.75 -1.70
N ARG A 84 -14.45 7.53 -1.57
CA ARG A 84 -14.84 8.54 -2.56
C ARG A 84 -13.78 9.64 -2.69
N THR A 85 -13.35 10.23 -1.58
CA THR A 85 -12.34 11.30 -1.57
C THR A 85 -11.02 10.82 -2.16
N LEU A 86 -10.56 9.65 -1.74
CA LEU A 86 -9.35 9.01 -2.25
C LEU A 86 -9.43 8.73 -3.75
N SER A 87 -10.55 8.19 -4.21
CA SER A 87 -10.75 7.87 -5.63
C SER A 87 -10.68 9.12 -6.51
N VAL A 88 -11.21 10.25 -6.05
CA VAL A 88 -11.12 11.53 -6.76
C VAL A 88 -9.69 12.09 -6.73
N ALA A 89 -9.04 12.07 -5.57
CA ALA A 89 -7.69 12.59 -5.40
C ALA A 89 -6.66 11.82 -6.24
N VAL A 90 -6.72 10.49 -6.20
CA VAL A 90 -5.84 9.62 -7.00
C VAL A 90 -6.11 9.81 -8.49
N TYR A 91 -7.37 9.82 -8.91
CA TYR A 91 -7.73 10.10 -10.31
C TYR A 91 -7.16 11.44 -10.79
N ASN A 92 -7.33 12.51 -9.99
CA ASN A 92 -6.82 13.83 -10.36
C ASN A 92 -5.29 13.88 -10.40
N HIS A 93 -4.61 13.21 -9.47
CA HIS A 93 -3.15 13.11 -9.46
C HIS A 93 -2.63 12.47 -10.75
N TYR A 94 -3.14 11.30 -11.12
CA TYR A 94 -2.68 10.62 -12.34
C TYR A 94 -3.20 11.27 -13.62
N LYS A 95 -4.34 11.97 -13.57
CA LYS A 95 -4.79 12.82 -14.68
C LYS A 95 -3.78 13.95 -14.95
N ARG A 96 -3.26 14.59 -13.88
CA ARG A 96 -2.19 15.60 -13.98
C ARG A 96 -0.91 14.98 -14.58
N VAL A 97 -0.44 13.87 -14.01
CA VAL A 97 0.77 13.17 -14.48
C VAL A 97 0.67 12.79 -15.97
N ASN A 98 -0.48 12.26 -16.42
CA ASN A 98 -0.69 11.90 -17.82
C ASN A 98 -0.76 13.12 -18.75
N MET A 99 -1.25 14.26 -18.28
CA MET A 99 -1.29 15.51 -19.04
C MET A 99 0.13 16.06 -19.26
N GLU A 100 0.95 16.12 -18.21
CA GLU A 100 2.34 16.59 -18.27
C GLU A 100 3.22 15.67 -19.16
N MET A 101 2.99 14.36 -19.15
CA MET A 101 3.67 13.42 -20.06
C MET A 101 3.32 13.63 -21.53
N ARG A 102 2.07 13.98 -21.85
CA ARG A 102 1.66 14.30 -23.23
C ARG A 102 2.27 15.62 -23.70
N GLU A 103 2.26 16.61 -22.83
CA GLU A 103 2.83 17.92 -23.11
C GLU A 103 4.33 17.87 -23.38
N SER A 104 5.08 17.06 -22.64
CA SER A 104 6.52 16.88 -22.83
C SER A 104 6.87 16.14 -24.13
N THR A 105 6.04 15.21 -24.58
CA THR A 105 6.26 14.41 -25.80
C THR A 105 5.84 15.12 -27.10
N GLU A 106 4.86 16.01 -27.06
CA GLU A 106 4.37 16.77 -28.24
C GLU A 106 5.20 18.04 -28.54
N SER A 107 6.31 18.25 -27.83
CA SER A 107 7.18 19.44 -27.93
C SER A 107 7.88 19.65 -29.29
N SER A 108 7.78 18.71 -30.23
CA SER A 108 8.36 18.83 -31.58
C SER A 108 7.47 19.53 -32.62
N ASP A 109 6.16 19.69 -32.38
CA ASP A 109 5.21 20.29 -33.35
C ASP A 109 4.53 21.59 -32.84
N ARG A 110 5.07 22.20 -31.78
CA ARG A 110 4.40 23.26 -30.99
C ARG A 110 4.33 24.67 -31.60
N ALA A 111 5.00 24.96 -32.71
CA ALA A 111 5.07 26.34 -33.22
C ALA A 111 3.74 26.93 -33.74
N THR A 112 2.64 26.16 -33.80
CA THR A 112 1.39 26.58 -34.45
C THR A 112 0.11 26.49 -33.63
N ARG A 113 0.15 26.05 -32.35
CA ARG A 113 -1.07 25.87 -31.52
C ARG A 113 -1.07 26.60 -30.16
N GLU A 114 0.01 27.31 -29.81
CA GLU A 114 0.13 27.97 -28.49
C GLU A 114 -0.70 29.24 -28.32
N ASN A 115 -1.38 29.74 -29.35
CA ASN A 115 -2.00 31.09 -29.30
C ASN A 115 -3.47 31.16 -28.83
N ASP A 116 -4.16 30.05 -28.56
CA ASP A 116 -5.61 30.06 -28.25
C ASP A 116 -6.05 29.29 -26.98
N ASP A 117 -5.15 28.65 -26.22
CA ASP A 117 -5.52 28.05 -24.93
C ASP A 117 -5.29 29.06 -23.79
N PRO A 118 -6.35 29.61 -23.14
CA PRO A 118 -6.21 30.55 -22.05
C PRO A 118 -5.56 29.94 -20.79
N LEU A 119 -5.39 28.62 -20.74
CA LEU A 119 -4.79 27.88 -19.63
C LEU A 119 -3.36 27.39 -19.93
N ALA A 120 -2.79 27.76 -21.09
CA ALA A 120 -1.42 27.42 -21.44
C ALA A 120 -0.43 27.96 -20.37
N GLY A 121 0.31 27.07 -19.71
CA GLY A 121 1.26 27.41 -18.65
C GLY A 121 0.70 27.38 -17.23
N VAL A 122 -0.60 27.11 -17.04
CA VAL A 122 -1.17 26.90 -15.71
C VAL A 122 -0.73 25.54 -15.17
N GLN A 123 0.03 25.54 -14.06
CA GLN A 123 0.46 24.32 -13.39
C GLN A 123 -0.59 23.85 -12.38
N VAL A 124 -0.95 22.58 -12.47
CA VAL A 124 -1.87 21.96 -11.50
C VAL A 124 -1.07 21.51 -10.28
N ALA A 125 -1.50 21.93 -9.09
CA ALA A 125 -0.86 21.52 -7.86
C ALA A 125 -1.02 20.01 -7.57
N LYS A 126 -0.02 19.46 -6.91
CA LYS A 126 0.01 18.06 -6.45
C LYS A 126 -1.06 17.79 -5.40
N SER A 127 -1.75 16.65 -5.51
CA SER A 127 -2.87 16.27 -4.63
C SER A 127 -2.45 15.28 -3.54
N ASN A 128 -1.44 15.62 -2.74
CA ASN A 128 -1.05 14.75 -1.62
C ASN A 128 -2.19 14.67 -0.59
N ILE A 129 -2.24 13.54 0.12
CA ILE A 129 -3.38 13.14 0.92
C ILE A 129 -2.98 13.00 2.38
N LEU A 130 -3.80 13.50 3.28
CA LEU A 130 -3.75 13.28 4.73
C LEU A 130 -4.93 12.41 5.17
N LEU A 131 -4.64 11.24 5.71
CA LEU A 131 -5.60 10.31 6.29
C LEU A 131 -5.65 10.46 7.81
N LEU A 132 -6.78 10.94 8.32
CA LEU A 132 -7.07 11.06 9.74
C LEU A 132 -7.95 9.90 10.18
N GLY A 133 -7.58 9.19 11.25
CA GLY A 133 -8.50 8.26 11.88
C GLY A 133 -7.81 7.26 12.81
N PRO A 134 -8.57 6.51 13.62
CA PRO A 134 -8.03 5.61 14.64
C PRO A 134 -7.10 4.52 14.09
N THR A 135 -6.40 3.83 14.98
CA THR A 135 -5.62 2.64 14.61
C THR A 135 -6.55 1.50 14.21
N GLY A 136 -6.11 0.67 13.24
CA GLY A 136 -6.85 -0.52 12.84
C GLY A 136 -8.12 -0.31 12.02
N VAL A 137 -8.39 0.91 11.52
CA VAL A 137 -9.54 1.23 10.63
C VAL A 137 -9.25 1.02 9.14
N GLY A 138 -8.02 0.64 8.78
CA GLY A 138 -7.65 0.30 7.40
C GLY A 138 -6.89 1.37 6.59
N LYS A 139 -6.35 2.43 7.21
CA LYS A 139 -5.57 3.49 6.53
C LYS A 139 -4.50 2.94 5.57
N THR A 140 -3.56 2.15 6.09
CA THR A 140 -2.47 1.53 5.31
C THR A 140 -3.01 0.59 4.23
N TYR A 141 -4.07 -0.17 4.55
CA TYR A 141 -4.65 -1.14 3.63
C TYR A 141 -5.40 -0.47 2.47
N LEU A 142 -6.06 0.67 2.71
CA LEU A 142 -6.64 1.53 1.67
C LEU A 142 -5.57 2.05 0.72
N ALA A 143 -4.48 2.61 1.24
CA ALA A 143 -3.36 3.10 0.43
C ALA A 143 -2.73 1.98 -0.42
N GLN A 144 -2.52 0.81 0.17
CA GLN A 144 -2.00 -0.36 -0.54
C GLN A 144 -2.96 -0.85 -1.64
N THR A 145 -4.27 -0.87 -1.36
CA THR A 145 -5.28 -1.31 -2.35
C THR A 145 -5.39 -0.31 -3.49
N LEU A 146 -5.30 1.00 -3.22
CA LEU A 146 -5.23 2.03 -4.25
C LEU A 146 -4.04 1.83 -5.18
N ALA A 147 -2.85 1.55 -4.64
CA ALA A 147 -1.68 1.28 -5.47
C ALA A 147 -1.86 0.06 -6.38
N LYS A 148 -2.54 -0.99 -5.89
CA LYS A 148 -2.90 -2.16 -6.70
C LYS A 148 -3.85 -1.82 -7.84
N VAL A 149 -4.89 -1.01 -7.58
CA VAL A 149 -5.83 -0.54 -8.62
C VAL A 149 -5.12 0.24 -9.71
N MET A 150 -4.20 1.11 -9.28
CA MET A 150 -3.46 1.97 -10.18
C MET A 150 -2.29 1.27 -10.87
N ASN A 151 -1.93 0.05 -10.44
CA ASN A 151 -0.80 -0.73 -10.95
C ASN A 151 0.54 0.02 -10.89
N VAL A 152 0.80 0.70 -9.77
CA VAL A 152 1.98 1.55 -9.55
C VAL A 152 2.84 1.02 -8.40
N PRO A 153 4.16 1.30 -8.37
CA PRO A 153 5.02 0.98 -7.24
C PRO A 153 4.50 1.58 -5.94
N PHE A 154 4.65 0.86 -4.83
CA PHE A 154 4.15 1.26 -3.52
C PHE A 154 5.16 1.01 -2.42
N VAL A 155 5.35 2.00 -1.56
CA VAL A 155 6.21 1.88 -0.37
C VAL A 155 5.47 2.39 0.86
N ILE A 156 5.67 1.69 1.97
CA ILE A 156 5.26 2.12 3.31
C ILE A 156 6.51 2.58 4.05
N ALA A 157 6.45 3.78 4.64
CA ALA A 157 7.44 4.31 5.55
C ALA A 157 6.76 4.74 6.85
N ASP A 158 7.46 4.59 7.97
CA ASP A 158 6.99 5.04 9.28
C ASP A 158 7.73 6.34 9.62
N ALA A 159 6.98 7.42 9.88
CA ALA A 159 7.56 8.71 10.20
C ALA A 159 8.46 8.69 11.43
N THR A 160 8.21 7.78 12.39
CA THR A 160 9.00 7.66 13.63
C THR A 160 10.39 7.08 13.40
N THR A 161 10.60 6.36 12.29
CA THR A 161 11.88 5.75 11.93
C THR A 161 12.80 6.70 11.18
N LEU A 162 12.24 7.82 10.68
CA LEU A 162 12.97 8.82 9.93
C LEU A 162 13.72 9.77 10.86
N THR A 163 14.87 10.24 10.40
CA THR A 163 15.65 11.25 11.12
C THR A 163 16.14 12.33 10.19
N GLU A 164 16.45 13.52 10.72
CA GLU A 164 17.18 14.52 9.97
C GLU A 164 18.54 13.98 9.50
N ALA A 165 18.96 14.36 8.30
CA ALA A 165 20.22 13.91 7.69
C ALA A 165 21.41 14.08 8.65
N GLY A 166 22.13 12.98 8.90
CA GLY A 166 23.30 12.95 9.80
C GLY A 166 23.02 12.52 11.25
N TYR A 167 21.78 12.12 11.58
CA TYR A 167 21.41 11.48 12.84
C TYR A 167 21.24 9.95 12.71
N VAL A 168 21.01 9.26 13.83
CA VAL A 168 20.84 7.79 13.88
C VAL A 168 19.40 7.44 13.50
N GLY A 169 19.17 6.98 12.27
CA GLY A 169 17.88 6.54 11.74
C GLY A 169 17.88 6.40 10.21
N ASP A 170 16.72 6.13 9.62
CA ASP A 170 16.57 6.11 8.16
C ASP A 170 16.52 7.55 7.63
N ASP A 171 17.32 7.87 6.60
CA ASP A 171 17.16 9.13 5.87
C ASP A 171 15.89 9.08 5.01
N VAL A 172 15.27 10.23 4.77
CA VAL A 172 14.12 10.41 3.88
C VAL A 172 14.43 9.90 2.46
N GLU A 173 15.68 10.01 1.99
CA GLU A 173 16.13 9.47 0.70
C GLU A 173 16.02 7.93 0.62
N THR A 174 16.10 7.24 1.76
CA THR A 174 15.92 5.77 1.85
C THR A 174 14.52 5.35 1.40
N VAL A 175 13.51 6.21 1.61
CA VAL A 175 12.14 5.94 1.15
C VAL A 175 12.07 5.94 -0.38
N LEU A 176 12.79 6.86 -1.03
CA LEU A 176 12.90 6.92 -2.49
C LEU A 176 13.68 5.71 -3.04
N GLN A 177 14.75 5.29 -2.34
CA GLN A 177 15.49 4.08 -2.68
C GLN A 177 14.59 2.84 -2.67
N ARG A 178 13.79 2.66 -1.62
CA ARG A 178 12.80 1.57 -1.53
C ARG A 178 11.77 1.65 -2.65
N LEU A 179 11.39 2.85 -3.09
CA LEU A 179 10.43 3.02 -4.19
C LEU A 179 11.03 2.61 -5.54
N ILE A 180 12.29 2.95 -5.78
CA ILE A 180 13.04 2.49 -6.97
C ILE A 180 13.17 0.96 -6.95
N GLN A 181 13.44 0.36 -5.78
CA GLN A 181 13.47 -1.09 -5.63
C GLN A 181 12.10 -1.73 -5.90
N ALA A 182 11.01 -1.14 -5.41
CA ALA A 182 9.64 -1.59 -5.69
C ALA A 182 9.23 -1.42 -7.16
N ALA A 183 9.97 -0.62 -7.92
CA ALA A 183 9.84 -0.45 -9.37
C ALA A 183 10.86 -1.31 -10.16
N ASP A 184 11.52 -2.28 -9.54
CA ASP A 184 12.54 -3.14 -10.17
C ASP A 184 13.72 -2.36 -10.78
N GLY A 185 14.06 -1.20 -10.20
CA GLY A 185 15.11 -0.31 -10.68
C GLY A 185 14.67 0.68 -11.77
N ASP A 186 13.41 0.65 -12.20
CA ASP A 186 12.86 1.58 -13.18
C ASP A 186 12.51 2.93 -12.52
N VAL A 187 13.33 3.94 -12.79
CA VAL A 187 13.17 5.29 -12.24
C VAL A 187 11.88 5.95 -12.73
N ALA A 188 11.57 5.84 -14.03
CA ALA A 188 10.38 6.47 -14.60
C ALA A 188 9.09 5.87 -13.99
N ARG A 189 9.09 4.55 -13.77
CA ARG A 189 8.00 3.88 -13.08
C ARG A 189 7.94 4.25 -11.59
N ALA A 190 9.08 4.39 -10.92
CA ALA A 190 9.15 4.83 -9.53
C ALA A 190 8.60 6.25 -9.33
N GLN A 191 8.84 7.16 -10.28
CA GLN A 191 8.32 8.53 -10.26
C GLN A 191 6.79 8.58 -10.31
N GLN A 192 6.13 7.54 -10.81
CA GLN A 192 4.66 7.41 -10.81
C GLN A 192 4.15 6.61 -9.61
N GLY A 193 5.01 6.31 -8.63
CA GLY A 193 4.68 5.50 -7.47
C GLY A 193 3.85 6.23 -6.41
N ILE A 194 3.42 5.46 -5.42
CA ILE A 194 2.74 5.95 -4.21
C ILE A 194 3.62 5.68 -2.99
N ILE A 195 3.88 6.70 -2.19
CA ILE A 195 4.53 6.59 -0.88
C ILE A 195 3.47 6.81 0.20
N TYR A 196 3.28 5.81 1.07
CA TYR A 196 2.48 5.95 2.29
C TYR A 196 3.39 6.19 3.50
N ILE A 197 3.18 7.29 4.21
CA ILE A 197 3.90 7.63 5.44
C ILE A 197 2.94 7.47 6.62
N ASP A 198 3.15 6.46 7.46
CA ASP A 198 2.34 6.24 8.66
C ASP A 198 2.88 7.05 9.85
N GLU A 199 2.05 7.17 10.89
CA GLU A 199 2.40 7.78 12.18
C GLU A 199 2.87 9.24 12.10
N ILE A 200 2.39 10.03 11.13
CA ILE A 200 2.79 11.46 11.04
C ILE A 200 2.32 12.29 12.23
N ASP A 201 1.32 11.81 12.98
CA ASP A 201 0.90 12.44 14.24
C ASP A 201 1.94 12.31 15.37
N LYS A 202 2.91 11.39 15.26
CA LYS A 202 3.94 11.17 16.27
C LYS A 202 5.14 12.11 16.15
N ILE A 203 5.36 12.67 14.97
CA ILE A 203 6.37 13.71 14.73
C ILE A 203 5.82 15.13 14.94
N ALA A 204 4.53 15.25 15.27
CA ALA A 204 3.91 16.51 15.66
C ALA A 204 4.31 16.89 17.09
N ARG A 205 4.60 18.17 17.32
CA ARG A 205 5.01 18.67 18.62
C ARG A 205 3.82 18.69 19.59
N LYS A 206 3.98 18.19 20.82
CA LYS A 206 2.94 18.37 21.85
C LYS A 206 2.86 19.82 22.29
N SER A 207 1.76 20.48 21.95
CA SER A 207 1.41 21.83 22.42
C SER A 207 1.24 21.84 23.94
N GLY A 208 2.32 22.13 24.68
CA GLY A 208 2.30 22.22 26.14
C GLY A 208 3.57 21.75 26.86
N GLU A 209 4.48 21.02 26.19
CA GLU A 209 5.80 20.76 26.76
C GLU A 209 6.67 22.01 26.54
N ASN A 210 7.10 22.59 27.67
CA ASN A 210 7.90 23.82 27.78
C ASN A 210 8.84 24.01 26.59
N THR A 211 8.93 25.24 26.10
CA THR A 211 9.96 25.75 25.16
C THR A 211 11.36 25.71 25.78
N SER A 212 11.75 24.57 26.34
CA SER A 212 13.12 24.25 26.71
C SER A 212 13.96 24.48 25.46
N ILE A 213 14.91 25.39 25.61
CA ILE A 213 15.85 25.92 24.62
C ILE A 213 16.69 24.81 23.94
N THR A 214 16.57 23.57 24.38
CA THR A 214 17.01 22.39 23.63
C THR A 214 16.08 22.19 22.44
N ARG A 215 16.48 22.68 21.26
CA ARG A 215 15.82 22.42 19.96
C ARG A 215 15.29 20.98 19.96
N ASP A 216 14.01 20.82 19.72
CA ASP A 216 13.43 19.52 19.43
C ASP A 216 13.79 19.18 17.96
N VAL A 217 15.06 18.81 17.77
CA VAL A 217 15.64 18.53 16.44
C VAL A 217 15.00 17.29 15.81
N SER A 218 14.31 16.45 16.59
CA SER A 218 13.81 15.15 16.14
C SER A 218 12.52 15.27 15.30
N GLY A 219 11.41 15.73 15.87
CA GLY A 219 10.11 15.75 15.18
C GLY A 219 10.02 16.81 14.08
N GLU A 220 10.40 18.06 14.39
CA GLU A 220 10.38 19.16 13.42
C GLU A 220 11.38 18.94 12.29
N GLY A 221 12.59 18.45 12.62
CA GLY A 221 13.61 18.10 11.63
C GLY A 221 13.13 17.05 10.63
N VAL A 222 12.35 16.05 11.08
CA VAL A 222 11.73 15.06 10.19
C VAL A 222 10.65 15.69 9.30
N GLN A 223 9.78 16.56 9.84
CA GLN A 223 8.79 17.27 9.03
C GLN A 223 9.47 18.11 7.92
N GLN A 224 10.56 18.81 8.26
CA GLN A 224 11.36 19.59 7.32
C GLN A 224 12.08 18.72 6.28
N ALA A 225 12.59 17.56 6.68
CA ALA A 225 13.20 16.61 5.76
C ALA A 225 12.17 16.04 4.77
N LEU A 226 10.95 15.72 5.24
CA LEU A 226 9.85 15.26 4.40
C LEU A 226 9.37 16.33 3.42
N LEU A 227 9.38 17.61 3.80
CA LEU A 227 9.05 18.72 2.88
C LEU A 227 9.89 18.66 1.60
N LYS A 228 11.19 18.37 1.71
CA LYS A 228 12.11 18.30 0.55
C LYS A 228 11.63 17.33 -0.54
N ILE A 229 11.04 16.20 -0.14
CA ILE A 229 10.52 15.21 -1.09
C ILE A 229 9.06 15.45 -1.49
N LEU A 230 8.27 16.15 -0.67
CA LEU A 230 6.88 16.51 -0.97
C LEU A 230 6.76 17.61 -2.03
N GLU A 231 7.74 18.52 -2.09
CA GLU A 231 7.74 19.73 -2.93
C GLU A 231 8.00 19.50 -4.42
N GLY A 232 8.44 18.30 -4.82
CA GLY A 232 8.84 18.02 -6.20
C GLY A 232 10.28 18.43 -6.47
N THR A 233 11.20 17.78 -5.77
CA THR A 233 12.65 18.01 -5.87
C THR A 233 13.30 16.89 -6.67
N VAL A 234 14.39 17.20 -7.36
CA VAL A 234 15.27 16.18 -7.93
C VAL A 234 16.25 15.73 -6.84
N ALA A 235 16.02 14.53 -6.31
CA ALA A 235 16.83 13.93 -5.25
C ALA A 235 17.86 12.95 -5.84
N SER A 236 19.05 12.91 -5.24
CA SER A 236 20.15 12.03 -5.65
C SER A 236 20.23 10.80 -4.75
N VAL A 237 19.60 9.71 -5.15
CA VAL A 237 19.46 8.51 -4.32
C VAL A 237 20.60 7.52 -4.58
N PRO A 238 21.31 7.03 -3.56
CA PRO A 238 22.30 5.97 -3.73
C PRO A 238 21.61 4.64 -4.08
N VAL A 239 22.05 3.98 -5.14
CA VAL A 239 21.56 2.65 -5.50
C VAL A 239 22.60 1.61 -5.05
N GLU A 240 22.14 0.57 -4.37
CA GLU A 240 23.04 -0.53 -3.97
C GLU A 240 23.59 -1.21 -5.22
N GLY A 241 24.90 -1.07 -5.43
CA GLY A 241 25.60 -1.72 -6.53
C GLY A 241 25.55 -3.24 -6.36
N SER A 242 25.08 -3.95 -7.40
CA SER A 242 25.24 -5.40 -7.49
C SER A 242 26.73 -5.76 -7.42
N ARG A 243 27.09 -6.57 -6.43
CA ARG A 243 28.43 -7.11 -6.12
C ARG A 243 29.45 -7.01 -7.27
N LYS A 244 30.36 -6.02 -7.22
CA LYS A 244 31.83 -6.10 -7.53
C LYS A 244 32.50 -4.74 -7.81
N HIS A 245 31.76 -3.64 -8.03
CA HIS A 245 32.37 -2.32 -8.21
C HIS A 245 32.09 -1.40 -7.00
N ARG A 246 33.15 -0.73 -6.56
CA ARG A 246 33.29 -0.05 -5.25
C ARG A 246 32.77 1.39 -5.27
N GLU A 247 32.04 1.78 -6.31
CA GLU A 247 31.38 3.08 -6.44
C GLU A 247 29.87 2.86 -6.27
N MET A 248 29.29 3.49 -5.25
CA MET A 248 27.83 3.60 -5.14
C MET A 248 27.38 4.55 -6.25
N GLY A 249 26.77 4.01 -7.30
CA GLY A 249 26.11 4.84 -8.30
C GLY A 249 24.94 5.57 -7.66
N THR A 250 24.84 6.89 -7.86
CA THR A 250 23.64 7.64 -7.51
C THR A 250 22.72 7.73 -8.72
N VAL A 251 21.42 7.70 -8.46
CA VAL A 251 20.37 7.89 -9.45
C VAL A 251 19.56 9.11 -9.07
N GLN A 252 19.29 9.97 -10.05
CA GLN A 252 18.44 11.14 -9.87
C GLN A 252 16.97 10.73 -10.02
N ILE A 253 16.13 11.14 -9.08
CA ILE A 253 14.68 10.92 -9.13
C ILE A 253 13.95 12.24 -8.85
N ASP A 254 13.05 12.64 -9.75
CA ASP A 254 12.13 13.77 -9.53
C ASP A 254 10.89 13.30 -8.76
N THR A 255 10.60 13.92 -7.62
CA THR A 255 9.47 13.54 -6.75
C THR A 255 8.15 14.23 -7.09
N ARG A 256 8.09 15.06 -8.13
CA ARG A 256 6.88 15.81 -8.53
C ARG A 256 5.68 14.91 -8.77
N ASP A 257 5.91 13.76 -9.42
CA ASP A 257 4.85 12.85 -9.86
C ASP A 257 4.54 11.70 -8.90
N ILE A 258 5.33 11.58 -7.82
CA ILE A 258 5.12 10.57 -6.78
C ILE A 258 3.96 11.01 -5.90
N LEU A 259 2.90 10.21 -5.74
CA LEU A 259 1.80 10.54 -4.83
C LEU A 259 2.19 10.24 -3.38
N PHE A 260 2.03 11.21 -2.49
CA PHE A 260 2.22 10.99 -1.05
C PHE A 260 0.87 10.87 -0.32
N ILE A 261 0.75 9.84 0.51
CA ILE A 261 -0.37 9.61 1.41
C ILE A 261 0.17 9.54 2.83
N CYS A 262 -0.09 10.56 3.64
CA CYS A 262 0.30 10.63 5.03
C CYS A 262 -0.85 10.14 5.91
N GLY A 263 -0.62 9.20 6.83
CA GLY A 263 -1.63 8.67 7.74
C GLY A 263 -1.26 8.86 9.21
N GLY A 264 -2.25 9.16 10.04
CA GLY A 264 -2.05 9.32 11.48
C GLY A 264 -3.30 9.07 12.30
N ALA A 265 -3.13 8.83 13.60
CA ALA A 265 -4.24 8.66 14.53
C ALA A 265 -4.81 10.00 15.02
N PHE A 266 -3.95 11.01 15.19
CA PHE A 266 -4.32 12.36 15.63
C PHE A 266 -5.14 12.35 16.94
N VAL A 267 -4.67 11.57 17.92
CA VAL A 267 -5.32 11.49 19.23
C VAL A 267 -5.29 12.86 19.91
N GLY A 268 -6.46 13.43 20.17
CA GLY A 268 -6.62 14.77 20.77
C GLY A 268 -6.97 15.88 19.76
N LEU A 269 -6.83 15.65 18.45
CA LEU A 269 -7.22 16.66 17.45
C LEU A 269 -8.72 16.98 17.50
N ALA A 270 -9.56 15.98 17.77
CA ALA A 270 -11.00 16.20 17.94
C ALA A 270 -11.32 17.16 19.10
N ASP A 271 -10.50 17.17 20.17
CA ASP A 271 -10.68 18.07 21.30
C ASP A 271 -10.30 19.52 20.94
N ILE A 272 -9.24 19.71 20.15
CA ILE A 272 -8.83 21.01 19.61
C ILE A 272 -9.96 21.59 18.74
N VAL A 273 -10.48 20.78 17.82
CA VAL A 273 -11.59 21.17 16.94
C VAL A 273 -12.85 21.48 17.75
N ALA A 274 -13.18 20.66 18.76
CA ALA A 274 -14.33 20.89 19.63
C ALA A 274 -14.21 22.21 20.42
N GLN A 275 -13.01 22.54 20.90
CA GLN A 275 -12.74 23.80 21.58
C GLN A 275 -12.94 25.00 20.65
N ARG A 276 -12.41 24.95 19.42
CA ARG A 276 -12.61 25.99 18.40
C ARG A 276 -14.08 26.18 18.03
N LEU A 277 -14.84 25.08 17.94
CA LEU A 277 -16.28 25.11 17.63
C LEU A 277 -17.16 25.51 18.82
N GLY A 278 -16.57 25.87 19.98
CA GLY A 278 -17.31 26.37 21.13
C GLY A 278 -18.03 25.29 21.95
N ALA A 279 -17.68 24.01 21.80
CA ALA A 279 -18.36 22.91 22.48
C ALA A 279 -18.12 22.85 24.02
N ARG A 280 -17.39 23.82 24.60
CA ARG A 280 -17.01 23.86 26.03
C ARG A 280 -17.23 25.22 26.73
N GLU A 281 -18.05 26.13 26.19
CA GLU A 281 -18.34 27.37 26.92
C GLU A 281 -19.31 27.17 28.09
N SER A 282 -18.74 27.02 29.30
CA SER A 282 -19.46 27.09 30.57
C SER A 282 -19.73 28.57 30.94
N GLY A 283 -20.73 29.19 30.30
CA GLY A 283 -21.17 30.56 30.58
C GLY A 283 -22.67 30.66 30.83
N PHE A 284 -23.10 31.62 31.68
CA PHE A 284 -24.50 31.97 31.96
C PHE A 284 -25.21 32.48 30.67
N GLY A 285 -25.61 31.55 29.79
CA GLY A 285 -26.25 31.89 28.52
C GLY A 285 -26.08 30.87 27.39
N ALA A 286 -25.19 29.87 27.55
CA ALA A 286 -25.04 28.81 26.55
C ALA A 286 -26.17 27.77 26.69
N ALA A 287 -27.29 28.02 26.02
CA ALA A 287 -28.00 26.92 25.37
C ALA A 287 -27.05 26.31 24.29
N TRP A 288 -27.32 25.11 23.76
CA TRP A 288 -26.51 24.35 22.78
C TRP A 288 -25.38 23.49 23.43
N HIS A 289 -25.32 22.16 23.36
CA HIS A 289 -26.11 21.07 22.77
C HIS A 289 -26.04 19.86 23.74
N GLU A 290 -27.17 19.23 24.09
CA GLU A 290 -27.22 18.00 24.91
C GLU A 290 -26.73 16.73 24.18
N ARG A 291 -26.21 16.86 22.94
CA ARG A 291 -25.67 15.73 22.16
C ARG A 291 -24.16 15.87 22.03
N GLU A 292 -23.46 14.88 22.55
CA GLU A 292 -22.03 14.67 22.30
C GLU A 292 -21.83 14.47 20.79
N VAL A 293 -21.11 15.41 20.15
CA VAL A 293 -20.83 15.36 18.70
C VAL A 293 -19.85 14.21 18.45
N PRO A 294 -20.14 13.28 17.52
CA PRO A 294 -19.22 12.19 17.22
C PRO A 294 -17.85 12.73 16.76
N LYS A 295 -16.75 12.12 17.24
CA LYS A 295 -15.37 12.52 16.88
C LYS A 295 -15.14 12.67 15.39
N ARG A 296 -15.77 11.82 14.58
CA ARG A 296 -15.73 11.87 13.12
C ARG A 296 -16.20 13.22 12.57
N GLU A 297 -17.30 13.77 13.09
CA GLU A 297 -17.88 15.04 12.63
C GLU A 297 -17.00 16.24 13.02
N LEU A 298 -16.31 16.13 14.16
CA LEU A 298 -15.29 17.10 14.57
C LEU A 298 -14.08 17.01 13.63
N LEU A 299 -13.52 15.81 13.43
CA LEU A 299 -12.37 15.61 12.54
C LEU A 299 -12.66 16.01 11.09
N ALA A 300 -13.89 15.82 10.60
CA ALA A 300 -14.31 16.25 9.27
C ALA A 300 -14.33 17.78 9.10
N GLN A 301 -14.34 18.52 10.20
CA GLN A 301 -14.28 19.98 10.24
C GLN A 301 -12.88 20.49 10.59
N ALA A 302 -11.86 19.62 10.68
CA ALA A 302 -10.50 20.03 10.96
C ALA A 302 -9.99 21.02 9.90
N SER A 303 -9.47 22.14 10.37
CA SER A 303 -8.80 23.16 9.56
C SER A 303 -7.29 23.01 9.64
N ALA A 304 -6.59 23.75 8.77
CA ALA A 304 -5.14 23.85 8.84
C ALA A 304 -4.66 24.41 10.19
N ASP A 305 -5.39 25.38 10.77
CA ASP A 305 -5.06 25.96 12.08
C ASP A 305 -5.16 24.91 13.19
N ASP A 306 -6.17 24.02 13.16
CA ASP A 306 -6.28 22.95 14.17
C ASP A 306 -5.12 21.94 14.07
N LEU A 307 -4.65 21.64 12.84
CA LEU A 307 -3.50 20.77 12.61
C LEU A 307 -2.18 21.45 13.04
N ALA A 308 -2.08 22.76 12.89
CA ALA A 308 -0.95 23.55 13.37
C ALA A 308 -0.93 23.60 14.90
N ASP A 309 -2.08 23.85 15.53
CA ASP A 309 -2.27 23.80 16.98
C ASP A 309 -2.01 22.39 17.54
N PHE A 310 -2.26 21.34 16.75
CA PHE A 310 -1.88 19.96 17.09
C PHE A 310 -0.36 19.73 17.06
N GLY A 311 0.40 20.55 16.31
CA GLY A 311 1.86 20.51 16.27
C GLY A 311 2.48 20.15 14.93
N LEU A 312 1.72 20.17 13.83
CA LEU A 312 2.27 20.08 12.47
C LEU A 312 2.69 21.46 11.97
N LEU A 313 3.74 21.52 11.15
CA LEU A 313 4.18 22.77 10.54
C LEU A 313 3.17 23.27 9.49
N PRO A 314 2.83 24.57 9.46
CA PRO A 314 1.94 25.15 8.45
C PRO A 314 2.40 24.85 7.01
N GLU A 315 3.70 24.87 6.75
CA GLU A 315 4.29 24.54 5.46
C GLU A 315 4.03 23.08 5.08
N PHE A 316 4.13 22.17 6.05
CA PHE A 316 3.86 20.74 5.86
C PHE A 316 2.38 20.49 5.57
N ILE A 317 1.48 21.14 6.30
CA ILE A 317 0.03 21.08 6.08
C ILE A 317 -0.32 21.63 4.69
N GLY A 318 0.32 22.73 4.28
CA GLY A 318 0.13 23.31 2.94
C GLY A 318 0.49 22.37 1.78
N ARG A 319 1.32 21.35 2.02
CA ARG A 319 1.63 20.29 1.05
C ARG A 319 0.65 19.12 1.05
N LEU A 320 -0.36 19.11 1.93
CA LEU A 320 -1.36 18.04 2.09
C LEU A 320 -2.80 18.58 1.86
N PRO A 321 -3.15 19.01 0.64
CA PRO A 321 -4.43 19.69 0.38
C PRO A 321 -5.66 18.78 0.48
N VAL A 322 -5.51 17.46 0.37
CA VAL A 322 -6.62 16.51 0.46
C VAL A 322 -6.64 15.89 1.85
N VAL A 323 -7.61 16.26 2.68
CA VAL A 323 -7.82 15.64 3.99
C VAL A 323 -8.99 14.66 3.91
N SER A 324 -8.79 13.44 4.40
CA SER A 324 -9.84 12.41 4.45
C SER A 324 -9.88 11.76 5.82
N VAL A 325 -11.08 11.65 6.38
CA VAL A 325 -11.31 11.08 7.72
C VAL A 325 -11.86 9.66 7.60
N LEU A 326 -11.29 8.73 8.37
CA LEU A 326 -11.72 7.36 8.50
C LEU A 326 -12.47 7.14 9.81
N GLU A 327 -13.47 6.28 9.75
CA GLU A 327 -14.44 6.02 10.80
C GLU A 327 -13.98 4.90 11.74
N GLU A 328 -14.37 4.99 13.01
CA GLU A 328 -14.25 3.87 13.94
C GLU A 328 -15.06 2.68 13.44
N LEU A 329 -14.46 1.48 13.49
CA LEU A 329 -15.13 0.26 13.05
C LEU A 329 -16.10 -0.21 14.13
N THR A 330 -17.35 -0.47 13.73
CA THR A 330 -18.34 -1.10 14.61
C THR A 330 -18.11 -2.62 14.68
N GLU A 331 -18.76 -3.28 15.64
CA GLU A 331 -18.77 -4.75 15.71
C GLU A 331 -19.30 -5.38 14.41
N ASN A 332 -20.34 -4.78 13.82
CA ASN A 332 -20.89 -5.21 12.54
C ASN A 332 -19.86 -5.06 11.41
N ASP A 333 -19.11 -3.96 11.37
CA ASP A 333 -18.07 -3.77 10.35
C ASP A 333 -16.97 -4.82 10.46
N LEU A 334 -16.53 -5.14 11.68
CA LEU A 334 -15.54 -6.18 11.92
C LEU A 334 -16.04 -7.58 11.53
N ALA A 335 -17.30 -7.89 11.84
CA ALA A 335 -17.93 -9.13 11.41
C ALA A 335 -17.97 -9.24 9.88
N ARG A 336 -18.32 -8.14 9.20
CA ARG A 336 -18.29 -8.06 7.73
C ARG A 336 -16.87 -8.21 7.18
N ILE A 337 -15.86 -7.58 7.79
CA ILE A 337 -14.44 -7.71 7.40
C ILE A 337 -13.96 -9.18 7.45
N LEU A 338 -14.48 -9.97 8.38
CA LEU A 338 -14.12 -11.39 8.52
C LEU A 338 -14.60 -12.24 7.35
N VAL A 339 -15.66 -11.86 6.63
CA VAL A 339 -16.36 -12.72 5.66
C VAL A 339 -16.55 -12.11 4.27
N GLU A 340 -16.82 -10.81 4.14
CA GLU A 340 -17.22 -10.19 2.88
C GLU A 340 -16.04 -9.98 1.90
N PRO A 341 -14.91 -9.33 2.29
CA PRO A 341 -13.85 -9.00 1.34
C PRO A 341 -13.29 -10.21 0.59
N GLU A 342 -12.72 -9.99 -0.59
CA GLU A 342 -12.08 -11.09 -1.35
C GLU A 342 -10.98 -11.77 -0.53
N ASN A 343 -10.18 -10.97 0.18
CA ASN A 343 -9.12 -11.43 1.07
C ASN A 343 -9.56 -11.55 2.52
N ALA A 344 -10.83 -11.87 2.79
CA ALA A 344 -11.36 -12.01 4.14
C ALA A 344 -10.63 -13.12 4.94
N LEU A 345 -10.43 -12.92 6.25
CA LEU A 345 -9.67 -13.85 7.08
C LEU A 345 -10.32 -15.24 7.13
N VAL A 346 -11.65 -15.33 7.21
CA VAL A 346 -12.34 -16.64 7.17
C VAL A 346 -12.04 -17.38 5.88
N LYS A 347 -12.07 -16.71 4.72
CA LYS A 347 -11.75 -17.32 3.42
C LYS A 347 -10.29 -17.80 3.36
N GLN A 348 -9.35 -17.04 3.94
CA GLN A 348 -7.94 -17.44 4.01
C GLN A 348 -7.77 -18.75 4.80
N TYR A 349 -8.39 -18.85 5.98
CA TYR A 349 -8.30 -20.06 6.81
C TYR A 349 -9.08 -21.25 6.21
N GLN A 350 -10.22 -21.00 5.58
CA GLN A 350 -10.94 -22.01 4.80
C GLN A 350 -10.07 -22.59 3.69
N LYS A 351 -9.35 -21.73 2.96
CA LYS A 351 -8.43 -22.17 1.92
C LYS A 351 -7.28 -23.00 2.48
N LEU A 352 -6.76 -22.63 3.67
CA LEU A 352 -5.69 -23.37 4.34
C LEU A 352 -6.14 -24.79 4.73
N PHE A 353 -7.29 -24.94 5.40
CA PHE A 353 -7.83 -26.25 5.77
C PHE A 353 -8.20 -27.10 4.54
N ALA A 354 -8.65 -26.47 3.46
CA ALA A 354 -8.97 -27.17 2.22
C ALA A 354 -7.73 -27.83 1.57
N ILE A 355 -6.51 -27.34 1.83
CA ILE A 355 -5.26 -27.98 1.38
C ILE A 355 -5.07 -29.33 2.10
N ASP A 356 -5.48 -29.43 3.36
CA ASP A 356 -5.48 -30.66 4.14
C ASP A 356 -6.71 -31.54 3.86
N GLY A 357 -7.55 -31.17 2.89
CA GLY A 357 -8.76 -31.90 2.52
C GLY A 357 -9.92 -31.74 3.51
N VAL A 358 -9.86 -30.75 4.41
CA VAL A 358 -10.84 -30.52 5.47
C VAL A 358 -11.62 -29.23 5.21
N THR A 359 -12.94 -29.27 5.41
CA THR A 359 -13.79 -28.07 5.31
C THR A 359 -13.78 -27.33 6.65
N LEU A 360 -13.55 -26.01 6.63
CA LEU A 360 -13.64 -25.17 7.84
C LEU A 360 -14.89 -24.28 7.76
N THR A 361 -15.73 -24.35 8.79
CA THR A 361 -16.96 -23.56 8.88
C THR A 361 -16.93 -22.72 10.15
N PHE A 362 -17.16 -21.42 10.03
CA PHE A 362 -17.41 -20.54 11.18
C PHE A 362 -18.91 -20.27 11.27
N THR A 363 -19.51 -20.44 12.44
CA THR A 363 -20.89 -20.03 12.66
C THR A 363 -21.02 -18.51 12.70
N GLU A 364 -22.21 -17.98 12.43
CA GLU A 364 -22.46 -16.54 12.51
C GLU A 364 -22.17 -16.00 13.91
N ASP A 365 -22.53 -16.74 14.96
CA ASP A 365 -22.24 -16.39 16.35
C ASP A 365 -20.73 -16.38 16.63
N ALA A 366 -19.96 -17.31 16.04
CA ALA A 366 -18.50 -17.29 16.16
C ALA A 366 -17.90 -16.02 15.53
N VAL A 367 -18.36 -15.65 14.33
CA VAL A 367 -17.91 -14.44 13.62
C VAL A 367 -18.21 -13.19 14.43
N ARG A 368 -19.44 -13.05 14.95
CA ARG A 368 -19.82 -11.93 15.82
C ARG A 368 -18.99 -11.92 17.11
N GLN A 369 -18.73 -13.07 17.71
CA GLN A 369 -17.95 -13.14 18.94
C GLN A 369 -16.47 -12.79 18.75
N ILE A 370 -15.88 -13.13 17.59
CA ILE A 370 -14.53 -12.68 17.22
C ILE A 370 -14.52 -11.15 17.11
N ALA A 371 -15.50 -10.56 16.42
CA ALA A 371 -15.64 -9.12 16.29
C ALA A 371 -15.79 -8.41 17.64
N ALA A 372 -16.72 -8.86 18.49
CA ALA A 372 -16.96 -8.33 19.84
C ALA A 372 -15.69 -8.41 20.70
N THR A 373 -14.96 -9.53 20.62
CA THR A 373 -13.69 -9.72 21.36
C THR A 373 -12.63 -8.73 20.90
N SER A 374 -12.55 -8.42 19.60
CA SER A 374 -11.57 -7.46 19.07
C SER A 374 -11.85 -6.02 19.50
N ILE A 375 -13.14 -5.62 19.57
CA ILE A 375 -13.56 -4.32 20.10
C ILE A 375 -13.23 -4.21 21.58
N ARG A 376 -13.58 -5.22 22.39
CA ARG A 376 -13.27 -5.21 23.84
C ARG A 376 -11.77 -5.08 24.13
N ARG A 377 -10.90 -5.60 23.26
CA ARG A 377 -9.43 -5.48 23.38
C ARG A 377 -8.88 -4.14 22.86
N GLY A 378 -9.69 -3.31 22.21
CA GLY A 378 -9.24 -2.04 21.62
C GLY A 378 -8.28 -2.21 20.43
N THR A 379 -8.28 -3.39 19.80
CA THR A 379 -7.31 -3.72 18.73
C THR A 379 -7.85 -3.51 17.30
N GLY A 380 -9.15 -3.21 17.15
CA GLY A 380 -9.80 -2.99 15.85
C GLY A 380 -9.65 -4.18 14.90
N ALA A 381 -9.51 -3.95 13.60
CA ALA A 381 -9.33 -5.04 12.63
C ALA A 381 -7.99 -5.78 12.77
N ARG A 382 -6.96 -5.13 13.35
CA ARG A 382 -5.62 -5.73 13.53
C ARG A 382 -5.65 -6.94 14.48
N GLY A 383 -6.57 -6.96 15.45
CA GLY A 383 -6.70 -8.05 16.42
C GLY A 383 -7.41 -9.31 15.91
N LEU A 384 -8.16 -9.21 14.81
CA LEU A 384 -9.01 -10.30 14.32
C LEU A 384 -8.22 -11.58 14.00
N ARG A 385 -7.07 -11.45 13.33
CA ARG A 385 -6.22 -12.58 12.97
C ARG A 385 -5.72 -13.32 14.22
N SER A 386 -5.21 -12.59 15.22
CA SER A 386 -4.70 -13.18 16.46
C SER A 386 -5.77 -13.96 17.22
N ILE A 387 -7.03 -13.48 17.21
CA ILE A 387 -8.15 -14.20 17.82
C ILE A 387 -8.39 -15.53 17.09
N ILE A 388 -8.43 -15.51 15.75
CA ILE A 388 -8.64 -16.74 14.96
C ILE A 388 -7.48 -17.72 15.14
N GLU A 389 -6.23 -17.25 15.09
CA GLU A 389 -5.04 -18.09 15.29
C GLU A 389 -5.11 -18.80 16.63
N LYS A 390 -5.41 -18.07 17.71
CA LYS A 390 -5.55 -18.66 19.04
C LYS A 390 -6.69 -19.69 19.11
N THR A 391 -7.83 -19.42 18.45
CA THR A 391 -8.96 -20.36 18.43
C THR A 391 -8.66 -21.64 17.64
N LEU A 392 -7.83 -21.55 16.59
CA LEU A 392 -7.52 -22.67 15.71
C LEU A 392 -6.21 -23.40 16.06
N GLU A 393 -5.36 -22.85 16.92
CA GLU A 393 -4.01 -23.34 17.24
C GLU A 393 -3.97 -24.84 17.53
N ASP A 394 -4.73 -25.30 18.52
CA ASP A 394 -4.78 -26.72 18.91
C ASP A 394 -5.31 -27.61 17.78
N THR A 395 -6.29 -27.10 17.02
CA THR A 395 -6.87 -27.85 15.90
C THR A 395 -5.86 -28.00 14.77
N MET A 396 -5.21 -26.91 14.37
CA MET A 396 -4.18 -26.93 13.34
C MET A 396 -2.97 -27.79 13.72
N PHE A 397 -2.63 -27.86 15.00
CA PHE A 397 -1.57 -28.73 15.49
C PHE A 397 -1.93 -30.22 15.34
N GLN A 398 -3.18 -30.60 15.65
CA GLN A 398 -3.61 -32.00 15.67
C GLN A 398 -4.07 -32.51 14.30
N LEU A 399 -4.70 -31.65 13.49
CA LEU A 399 -5.39 -32.03 12.26
C LEU A 399 -4.54 -32.85 11.28
N PRO A 400 -3.25 -32.50 11.00
CA PRO A 400 -2.44 -33.27 10.06
C PRO A 400 -2.15 -34.71 10.52
N SER A 401 -2.26 -34.98 11.83
CA SER A 401 -2.06 -36.31 12.41
C SER A 401 -3.37 -37.10 12.54
N MET A 402 -4.52 -36.47 12.31
CA MET A 402 -5.83 -37.10 12.45
C MET A 402 -6.31 -37.71 11.13
N THR A 403 -6.93 -38.88 11.22
CA THR A 403 -7.57 -39.55 10.07
C THR A 403 -9.10 -39.49 10.17
N GLY A 404 -9.74 -39.32 9.02
CA GLY A 404 -11.20 -39.39 8.88
C GLY A 404 -11.99 -38.13 9.26
N VAL A 405 -11.32 -37.01 9.57
CA VAL A 405 -11.96 -35.70 9.78
C VAL A 405 -12.28 -35.08 8.41
N SER A 406 -13.53 -34.71 8.17
CA SER A 406 -13.94 -34.02 6.94
C SER A 406 -14.28 -32.55 7.14
N GLU A 407 -14.70 -32.18 8.35
CA GLU A 407 -15.13 -30.82 8.64
C GLU A 407 -14.76 -30.39 10.05
N VAL A 408 -14.35 -29.12 10.20
CA VAL A 408 -14.14 -28.42 11.46
C VAL A 408 -15.14 -27.29 11.55
N VAL A 409 -15.90 -27.25 12.64
CA VAL A 409 -16.88 -26.20 12.92
C VAL A 409 -16.43 -25.37 14.12
N VAL A 410 -16.22 -24.08 13.89
CA VAL A 410 -15.91 -23.09 14.93
C VAL A 410 -17.20 -22.40 15.35
N ASP A 411 -17.54 -22.55 16.63
CA ASP A 411 -18.70 -21.91 17.26
C ASP A 411 -18.30 -20.86 18.31
N GLU A 412 -19.28 -20.18 18.89
CA GLU A 412 -19.06 -19.14 19.91
C GLU A 412 -18.25 -19.65 21.11
N ALA A 413 -18.54 -20.87 21.58
CA ALA A 413 -17.86 -21.48 22.72
C ALA A 413 -16.35 -21.67 22.45
N SER A 414 -16.01 -22.06 21.22
CA SER A 414 -14.63 -22.20 20.76
C SER A 414 -13.87 -20.87 20.80
N VAL A 415 -14.53 -19.76 20.42
CA VAL A 415 -13.92 -18.42 20.43
C VAL A 415 -13.74 -17.90 21.87
N ASN A 416 -14.70 -18.19 22.75
CA ASN A 416 -14.64 -17.80 24.17
C ASN A 416 -13.66 -18.63 25.01
N GLY A 417 -13.11 -19.72 24.46
CA GLY A 417 -12.23 -20.64 25.18
C GLY A 417 -12.96 -21.56 26.16
N SER A 418 -14.29 -21.67 26.06
CA SER A 418 -15.09 -22.61 26.86
C SER A 418 -15.26 -23.98 26.19
N GLY A 419 -14.78 -24.13 24.96
CA GLY A 419 -14.71 -25.39 24.22
C GLY A 419 -13.64 -25.34 23.14
N THR A 420 -13.43 -26.45 22.44
CA THR A 420 -12.57 -26.53 21.25
C THR A 420 -13.43 -26.65 19.99
N PRO A 421 -12.90 -26.28 18.80
CA PRO A 421 -13.60 -26.47 17.54
C PRO A 421 -14.08 -27.91 17.35
N LYS A 422 -15.31 -28.07 16.84
CA LYS A 422 -15.95 -29.38 16.67
C LYS A 422 -15.40 -30.07 15.43
N LEU A 423 -14.88 -31.28 15.60
CA LEU A 423 -14.37 -32.11 14.51
C LEU A 423 -15.43 -33.13 14.07
N LEU A 424 -15.87 -33.05 12.82
CA LEU A 424 -16.81 -33.98 12.22
C LEU A 424 -16.06 -35.01 11.37
N LYS A 425 -16.37 -36.29 11.58
CA LYS A 425 -15.77 -37.41 10.86
C LYS A 425 -16.73 -37.98 9.82
N VAL A 426 -16.19 -38.43 8.69
CA VAL A 426 -16.99 -39.16 7.69
C VAL A 426 -17.40 -40.50 8.30
N SER A 427 -18.71 -40.72 8.48
CA SER A 427 -19.23 -42.03 8.86
C SER A 427 -19.12 -42.97 7.64
N THR A 428 -18.09 -43.82 7.60
CA THR A 428 -17.98 -44.94 6.67
C THR A 428 -18.92 -46.12 7.01
N GLU A 429 -20.16 -45.84 7.42
CA GLU A 429 -21.19 -46.89 7.45
C GLU A 429 -21.86 -46.97 6.07
N GLU A 430 -21.29 -47.81 5.21
CA GLU A 430 -22.05 -48.38 4.09
C GLU A 430 -23.29 -49.07 4.67
N ILE A 431 -24.45 -48.44 4.52
CA ILE A 431 -25.74 -49.09 4.79
C ILE A 431 -25.82 -50.31 3.87
N PRO A 432 -25.80 -51.56 4.37
CA PRO A 432 -25.87 -52.72 3.50
C PRO A 432 -27.24 -52.70 2.83
N ARG A 433 -27.26 -52.50 1.50
CA ARG A 433 -28.47 -52.68 0.69
C ARG A 433 -28.95 -54.12 0.92
N ARG A 434 -30.03 -54.27 1.70
CA ARG A 434 -30.78 -55.53 1.78
C ARG A 434 -31.11 -55.97 0.36
N ARG A 435 -30.49 -57.04 -0.11
CA ARG A 435 -30.97 -57.81 -1.26
C ARG A 435 -32.33 -58.37 -0.86
N THR A 436 -33.39 -57.80 -1.43
CA THR A 436 -34.70 -58.46 -1.50
C THR A 436 -34.54 -59.69 -2.40
N ALA A 437 -34.89 -60.85 -1.83
CA ALA A 437 -34.90 -62.16 -2.47
C ALA A 437 -36.04 -62.31 -3.48
#